data_AF-A0A2G9QAA8-F1
#
_entry.id   AF-A0A2G9QAA8-F1
#
_cell.length_a   1.000
_cell.length_b   1.000
_cell.length_c   1.000
_cell.angle_alpha   90.00
_cell.angle_beta   90.00
_cell.angle_gamma   90.00
#
_symmetry.space_group_name_H-M   'P 1'
#
loop_
_entity.id
_entity.type
_entity.pdbx_description
1 polymer ?
#
loop_
_entity_poly.entity_id
_entity_poly.type
_entity_poly.pdbx_seq_one_letter_code
_entity_poly.pdbx_strand_id
1 'polypeptide(L)'
;MAESEEVRANYSNEEGESPDPETSRSRRRRFKASNMSFGEMLEMVDILKRADCDGKKAKIMAKVVKSLHRNFGVRRSKDQLRKRWSDLKLREPEQYRKIWRVLQKSK
;
A
#
# COMPACT_ATOMS: atom_id res chain seq x y z
N MET A 1 54.99 -24.16 7.27
CA MET A 1 54.80 -23.47 5.97
C MET A 1 53.89 -24.34 5.11
N ALA A 2 52.97 -23.71 4.38
CA ALA A 2 51.93 -24.26 3.50
C ALA A 2 50.58 -24.58 4.19
N GLU A 3 49.69 -23.59 4.13
CA GLU A 3 48.23 -23.74 4.29
C GLU A 3 47.60 -23.52 2.90
N SER A 4 46.63 -24.35 2.57
CA SER A 4 46.00 -24.53 1.26
C SER A 4 44.79 -23.61 1.02
N GLU A 5 44.59 -23.30 -0.27
CA GLU A 5 43.32 -22.97 -0.97
C GLU A 5 42.31 -22.02 -0.32
N GLU A 6 42.07 -20.87 -0.95
CA GLU A 6 40.70 -20.53 -1.39
C GLU A 6 40.73 -19.48 -2.53
N VAL A 7 40.49 -19.94 -3.76
CA VAL A 7 40.22 -19.07 -4.91
C VAL A 7 38.74 -18.70 -4.85
N ARG A 8 38.44 -17.46 -4.42
CA ARG A 8 37.10 -16.88 -4.56
C ARG A 8 37.14 -15.76 -5.59
N ALA A 9 36.65 -16.08 -6.79
CA ALA A 9 36.30 -15.11 -7.80
C ALA A 9 35.16 -14.22 -7.27
N ASN A 10 35.49 -13.01 -6.84
CA ASN A 10 34.49 -11.97 -6.62
C ASN A 10 34.21 -11.33 -7.98
N TYR A 11 33.07 -11.69 -8.56
CA TYR A 11 32.52 -11.04 -9.73
C TYR A 11 32.23 -9.57 -9.38
N SER A 12 33.12 -8.68 -9.81
CA SER A 12 32.90 -7.24 -9.84
C SER A 12 31.72 -6.96 -10.77
N ASN A 13 30.58 -6.57 -10.19
CA ASN A 13 29.51 -5.94 -10.95
C ASN A 13 29.57 -4.44 -10.66
N GLU A 14 30.27 -3.76 -11.55
CA GLU A 14 30.35 -2.32 -11.67
C GLU A 14 28.98 -1.74 -12.11
N GLU A 15 28.72 -0.50 -11.68
CA GLU A 15 27.83 0.48 -12.31
C GLU A 15 26.30 0.35 -12.10
N GLY A 16 25.86 1.02 -11.03
CA GLY A 16 24.49 1.51 -10.84
C GLY A 16 24.55 2.85 -10.12
N GLU A 17 25.00 3.87 -10.84
CA GLU A 17 25.17 5.26 -10.40
C GLU A 17 23.91 5.79 -9.69
N SER A 18 24.00 6.01 -8.38
CA SER A 18 23.00 6.71 -7.56
C SER A 18 23.63 7.98 -7.00
N PRO A 19 23.16 9.19 -7.40
CA PRO A 19 23.59 10.41 -6.76
C PRO A 19 22.68 10.78 -5.57
N ASP A 20 23.34 10.71 -4.41
CA ASP A 20 23.41 11.70 -3.33
C ASP A 20 22.59 11.55 -2.03
N PRO A 21 23.24 11.76 -0.85
CA PRO A 21 22.68 11.59 0.47
C PRO A 21 22.23 12.93 1.11
N GLU A 22 21.66 12.81 2.31
CA GLU A 22 21.39 13.92 3.26
C GLU A 22 20.18 14.85 3.02
N THR A 23 19.06 14.49 3.63
CA THR A 23 18.45 15.39 4.63
C THR A 23 18.03 14.60 5.86
N SER A 24 18.67 14.93 6.98
CA SER A 24 18.24 14.58 8.33
C SER A 24 16.80 15.04 8.58
N ARG A 25 15.84 14.12 8.45
CA ARG A 25 14.50 14.31 9.02
C ARG A 25 13.93 12.98 9.45
N SER A 26 14.16 12.66 10.73
CA SER A 26 13.44 11.68 11.52
C SER A 26 13.26 10.33 10.82
N ARG A 27 14.02 9.33 11.25
CA ARG A 27 13.67 7.91 11.13
C ARG A 27 12.36 7.63 11.91
N ARG A 28 11.27 8.29 11.55
CA ARG A 28 9.91 7.83 11.81
C ARG A 28 9.90 6.48 11.14
N ARG A 29 9.95 5.39 11.92
CA ARG A 29 9.60 4.06 11.45
C ARG A 29 8.32 4.25 10.67
N ARG A 30 8.42 4.30 9.34
CA ARG A 30 7.27 4.32 8.46
C ARG A 30 6.72 2.92 8.65
N PHE A 31 5.82 2.77 9.63
CA PHE A 31 4.94 1.62 9.73
C PHE A 31 4.47 1.40 8.31
N LYS A 32 4.99 0.34 7.70
CA LYS A 32 4.80 0.02 6.30
C LYS A 32 3.28 -0.09 6.16
N ALA A 33 2.69 0.99 5.61
CA ALA A 33 1.28 1.10 5.31
C ALA A 33 0.88 -0.23 4.66
N SER A 34 -0.18 -0.89 5.15
CA SER A 34 -0.51 -2.24 4.67
C SER A 34 -0.46 -2.23 3.14
N ASN A 35 0.41 -3.04 2.53
CA ASN A 35 0.75 -2.99 1.10
C ASN A 35 -0.52 -3.06 0.24
N MET A 36 -1.13 -1.92 -0.08
CA MET A 36 -2.34 -1.81 -0.89
C MET A 36 -2.07 -0.71 -1.91
N SER A 37 -2.22 -1.07 -3.18
CA SER A 37 -2.01 -0.17 -4.30
C SER A 37 -3.04 0.95 -4.33
N PHE A 38 -2.72 2.04 -5.03
CA PHE A 38 -3.63 3.16 -5.21
C PHE A 38 -4.96 2.75 -5.87
N GLY A 39 -4.91 1.83 -6.84
CA GLY A 39 -6.10 1.27 -7.49
C GLY A 39 -6.99 0.48 -6.54
N GLU A 40 -6.41 -0.41 -5.72
CA GLU A 40 -7.18 -1.13 -4.69
C GLU A 40 -7.83 -0.18 -3.68
N MET A 41 -7.11 0.88 -3.27
CA MET A 41 -7.66 1.88 -2.35
C MET A 41 -8.78 2.70 -2.99
N LEU A 42 -8.64 3.11 -4.25
CA LEU A 42 -9.68 3.81 -5.01
C LEU A 42 -10.97 2.99 -5.04
N GLU A 43 -10.88 1.72 -5.44
CA GLU A 43 -12.01 0.80 -5.51
C GLU A 43 -12.69 0.63 -4.14
N MET A 44 -11.89 0.48 -3.09
CA MET A 44 -12.42 0.38 -1.73
C MET A 44 -13.18 1.66 -1.32
N VAL A 45 -12.61 2.85 -1.54
CA VAL A 45 -13.24 4.12 -1.18
C VAL A 45 -14.48 4.40 -2.04
N ASP A 46 -14.45 4.04 -3.32
CA ASP A 46 -15.61 4.17 -4.22
C ASP A 46 -16.79 3.36 -3.71
N ILE A 47 -16.57 2.08 -3.39
CA ILE A 47 -17.62 1.20 -2.85
C ILE A 47 -18.12 1.69 -1.50
N LEU A 48 -17.22 2.14 -0.62
CA LEU A 48 -17.59 2.71 0.68
C LEU A 48 -18.45 3.97 0.54
N LYS A 49 -18.21 4.77 -0.50
CA LYS A 49 -18.95 6.00 -0.78
C LYS A 49 -20.30 5.72 -1.45
N ARG A 50 -20.36 4.76 -2.37
CA ARG A 50 -21.60 4.38 -3.07
C ARG A 50 -22.55 3.56 -2.21
N ALA A 51 -22.01 2.88 -1.21
CA ALA A 51 -22.82 2.15 -0.26
C ALA A 51 -23.33 3.12 0.82
N ASP A 52 -24.41 3.86 0.51
CA ASP A 52 -25.29 4.43 1.53
C ASP A 52 -25.78 3.27 2.38
N CYS A 53 -25.26 3.14 3.60
CA CYS A 53 -25.66 2.02 4.45
C CYS A 53 -26.05 2.54 5.82
N ASP A 54 -27.30 2.20 6.17
CA ASP A 54 -27.92 2.09 7.49
C ASP A 54 -27.08 1.26 8.49
N GLY A 55 -25.84 1.65 8.77
CA GLY A 55 -24.99 1.05 9.80
C GLY A 55 -24.35 -0.32 9.46
N LYS A 56 -24.65 -0.96 8.33
CA LYS A 56 -24.14 -2.33 8.01
C LYS A 56 -22.73 -2.35 7.41
N LYS A 57 -21.73 -1.84 8.14
CA LYS A 57 -20.31 -1.79 7.75
C LYS A 57 -19.74 -3.16 7.35
N ALA A 58 -20.20 -4.24 7.98
CA ALA A 58 -19.79 -5.60 7.64
C ALA A 58 -20.21 -6.04 6.22
N LYS A 59 -21.37 -5.59 5.74
CA LYS A 59 -21.87 -5.87 4.39
C LYS A 59 -21.09 -5.10 3.34
N ILE A 60 -20.72 -3.85 3.62
CA ILE A 60 -19.86 -3.06 2.72
C ILE A 60 -18.48 -3.70 2.60
N MET A 61 -17.85 -4.08 3.72
CA MET A 61 -16.55 -4.73 3.68
C MET A 61 -16.59 -6.03 2.88
N ALA A 62 -17.68 -6.79 2.94
CA ALA A 62 -17.85 -7.98 2.08
C ALA A 62 -17.90 -7.62 0.58
N LYS A 63 -18.55 -6.51 0.21
CA LYS A 63 -18.55 -6.02 -1.19
C LYS A 63 -17.13 -5.63 -1.64
N VAL A 64 -16.38 -4.91 -0.80
CA VAL A 64 -15.00 -4.53 -1.08
C VAL A 64 -14.12 -5.76 -1.29
N VAL A 65 -14.17 -6.75 -0.39
CA VAL A 65 -13.41 -8.00 -0.55
C VAL A 65 -13.74 -8.66 -1.90
N LYS A 66 -15.02 -8.69 -2.26
CA LYS A 66 -15.48 -9.32 -3.51
C LYS A 66 -15.02 -8.56 -4.75
N SER A 67 -15.01 -7.22 -4.75
CA SER A 67 -14.54 -6.46 -5.91
C SER A 67 -13.03 -6.49 -6.04
N LEU A 68 -12.29 -6.40 -4.93
CA LEU A 68 -10.82 -6.49 -4.95
C LEU A 68 -10.34 -7.82 -5.51
N HIS A 69 -11.01 -8.92 -5.14
CA HIS A 69 -10.71 -10.23 -5.70
C HIS A 69 -11.02 -10.29 -7.20
N ARG A 70 -12.15 -9.72 -7.65
CA ARG A 70 -12.55 -9.77 -9.06
C ARG A 70 -11.73 -8.86 -9.98
N ASN A 71 -11.42 -7.65 -9.53
CA ASN A 71 -10.79 -6.62 -10.36
C ASN A 71 -9.26 -6.66 -10.27
N PHE A 72 -8.71 -7.01 -9.10
CA PHE A 72 -7.26 -7.00 -8.87
C PHE A 72 -6.69 -8.39 -8.57
N GLY A 73 -7.52 -9.43 -8.44
CA GLY A 73 -7.06 -10.77 -8.05
C GLY A 73 -6.60 -10.85 -6.59
N VAL A 74 -6.80 -9.80 -5.79
CA VAL A 74 -6.22 -9.73 -4.44
C VAL A 74 -7.22 -10.21 -3.38
N ARG A 75 -6.79 -11.18 -2.57
CA ARG A 75 -7.52 -11.61 -1.36
C ARG A 75 -7.15 -10.76 -0.17
N ARG A 76 -8.14 -10.08 0.42
CA ARG A 76 -8.01 -9.32 1.67
C ARG A 76 -9.06 -9.74 2.67
N SER A 77 -8.72 -9.68 3.95
CA SER A 77 -9.71 -9.91 5.02
C SER A 77 -10.50 -8.63 5.31
N LYS A 78 -11.71 -8.79 5.85
CA LYS A 78 -12.55 -7.64 6.24
C LYS A 78 -11.86 -6.76 7.29
N ASP A 79 -11.10 -7.35 8.21
CA ASP A 79 -10.41 -6.60 9.26
C ASP A 79 -9.18 -5.85 8.75
N GLN A 80 -8.47 -6.39 7.76
CA GLN A 80 -7.43 -5.65 7.04
C GLN A 80 -8.00 -4.40 6.37
N LEU A 81 -9.16 -4.51 5.71
CA LEU A 81 -9.82 -3.38 5.07
C LEU A 81 -10.33 -2.35 6.07
N ARG A 82 -10.87 -2.80 7.21
CA ARG A 82 -11.27 -1.89 8.31
C ARG A 82 -10.09 -1.13 8.87
N LYS A 83 -8.98 -1.81 9.12
CA LYS A 83 -7.74 -1.18 9.59
C LYS A 83 -7.21 -0.19 8.55
N ARG A 84 -7.14 -0.58 7.28
CA ARG A 84 -6.66 0.28 6.20
C ARG A 84 -7.54 1.52 6.01
N TRP A 85 -8.85 1.39 6.14
CA TRP A 85 -9.78 2.53 6.09
C TRP A 85 -9.54 3.52 7.23
N SER A 86 -9.32 3.02 8.45
CA SER A 86 -8.98 3.84 9.61
C SER A 86 -7.63 4.55 9.42
N ASP A 87 -6.60 3.83 8.95
CA ASP A 87 -5.29 4.40 8.67
C ASP A 87 -5.37 5.49 7.58
N LEU A 88 -6.16 5.26 6.53
CA LEU A 88 -6.34 6.20 5.44
C LEU A 88 -6.96 7.52 5.93
N LYS A 89 -7.92 7.46 6.87
CA LYS A 89 -8.56 8.66 7.44
C LYS A 89 -7.68 9.39 8.46
N LEU A 90 -7.02 8.66 9.34
CA LEU A 90 -6.35 9.23 10.51
C LEU A 90 -4.86 9.50 10.28
N ARG A 91 -4.22 8.71 9.44
CA ARG A 91 -2.76 8.63 9.32
C ARG A 91 -2.24 9.04 7.95
N GLU A 92 -3.08 8.94 6.91
CA GLU A 92 -2.72 9.27 5.52
C GLU A 92 -3.70 10.26 4.86
N PRO A 93 -3.93 11.44 5.46
CA PRO A 93 -4.94 12.40 4.98
C PRO A 93 -4.65 12.89 3.55
N GLU A 94 -3.37 12.95 3.14
CA GLU A 94 -3.00 13.32 1.78
C GLU A 94 -3.40 12.26 0.74
N GLN A 95 -3.21 10.96 1.05
CA GLN A 95 -3.63 9.88 0.14
C GLN A 95 -5.15 9.86 0.01
N TYR A 96 -5.87 10.03 1.13
CA TYR A 96 -7.32 10.16 1.12
C TYR A 96 -7.78 11.33 0.23
N ARG A 97 -7.15 12.51 0.36
CA ARG A 97 -7.45 13.67 -0.51
C ARG A 97 -7.15 13.42 -1.99
N LYS A 98 -6.10 12.66 -2.32
CA LYS A 98 -5.78 12.29 -3.71
C LYS A 98 -6.85 11.36 -4.28
N ILE A 99 -7.20 10.31 -3.55
CA ILE A 99 -8.27 9.37 -3.90
C ILE A 99 -9.59 10.09 -4.11
N TRP A 100 -9.96 10.95 -3.16
CA TRP A 100 -11.23 11.67 -3.22
C TRP A 100 -11.30 12.63 -4.43
N ARG A 101 -10.21 13.31 -4.77
CA ARG A 101 -10.12 14.14 -5.98
C ARG A 101 -10.34 13.35 -7.26
N VAL A 102 -9.78 12.14 -7.36
CA VAL A 102 -9.99 11.25 -8.52
C VAL A 102 -11.47 10.86 -8.61
N LEU A 103 -12.05 10.40 -7.49
CA LEU A 103 -13.47 9.99 -7.44
C LEU A 103 -14.48 11.13 -7.66
N GLN A 104 -14.06 12.39 -7.55
CA GLN A 104 -14.91 13.54 -7.91
C GLN A 104 -14.89 13.87 -9.39
N LYS A 105 -13.75 13.65 -10.06
CA LYS A 105 -13.60 13.94 -11.50
C LYS A 105 -14.21 12.86 -12.39
N SER A 106 -14.38 11.65 -11.88
CA SER A 106 -14.98 10.52 -12.60
C SER A 106 -16.51 10.44 -12.45
N LYS A 107 -17.19 11.58 -12.22
CA LYS A 107 -18.63 11.66 -11.96
C LYS A 107 -19.38 12.36 -13.08
#